data_AF-A0A433HNX6-F1
#
_entry.id   AF-A0A433HNX6-F1
#
_cell.length_a   1.000
_cell.length_b   1.000
_cell.length_c   1.000
_cell.angle_alpha   90.00
_cell.angle_beta   90.00
_cell.angle_gamma   90.00
#
_symmetry.space_group_name_H-M   'P 1'
#
loop_
_entity.id
_entity.type
_entity.pdbx_description
1 polymer ?
#
loop_
_entity_poly.entity_id
_entity_poly.type
_entity_poly.pdbx_seq_one_letter_code
_entity_poly.pdbx_strand_id
1 'polypeptide(L)'
;MFSRISRVKSFSSQTLSFSSTLQIGDCTYIDGHSETFAVQREAELFWGNEADVLPYPIFYSPSVFLPVAEDVKTTFINNHPFIETGNVNIVGISASSVIAVGNIRHARMRSRVKHIRQLLDRQVDNNSKTVSSNGKRE
;
A
#
# COMPACT_ATOMS: atom_id res chain seq x y z
N MET A 1 -10.42 8.35 36.18
CA MET A 1 -9.93 7.15 35.46
C MET A 1 -8.83 7.61 34.52
N PHE A 2 -7.67 6.96 34.50
CA PHE A 2 -6.53 7.41 33.69
C PHE A 2 -6.71 7.02 32.20
N SER A 3 -6.30 7.91 31.30
CA SER A 3 -6.12 7.58 29.87
C SER A 3 -4.98 6.58 29.70
N ARG A 4 -5.00 5.79 28.62
CA ARG A 4 -3.82 5.00 28.23
C ARG A 4 -2.73 5.92 27.70
N ILE A 5 -1.50 5.66 28.11
CA ILE A 5 -0.29 6.41 27.75
C ILE A 5 0.66 5.45 27.03
N SER A 6 1.09 5.81 25.83
CA SER A 6 2.13 5.09 25.09
C SER A 6 3.51 5.52 25.59
N ARG A 7 4.29 4.61 26.18
CA ARG A 7 5.64 4.85 26.68
C ARG A 7 6.66 4.10 25.82
N VAL A 8 7.30 4.82 24.90
CA VAL A 8 8.34 4.28 24.02
C VAL A 8 9.72 4.66 24.56
N LYS A 9 10.62 3.69 24.77
CA LYS A 9 11.97 3.95 25.32
C LYS A 9 12.90 4.62 24.32
N SER A 10 12.89 4.18 23.05
CA SER A 10 13.58 4.88 21.97
C SER A 10 12.85 4.70 20.64
N PHE A 11 12.93 5.72 19.79
CA PHE A 11 12.35 5.72 18.45
C PHE A 11 13.40 6.18 17.46
N SER A 12 13.58 5.45 16.35
CA SER A 12 14.45 5.80 15.24
C SER A 12 13.73 5.55 13.92
N SER A 13 13.82 6.50 13.00
CA SER A 13 13.36 6.37 11.62
C SER A 13 14.43 6.91 10.69
N GLN A 14 14.88 6.11 9.71
CA GLN A 14 15.99 6.51 8.83
C GLN A 14 15.50 7.35 7.64
N THR A 15 14.29 7.08 7.13
CA THR A 15 13.74 7.76 5.94
C THR A 15 12.27 8.11 6.13
N LEU A 16 11.89 9.31 5.72
CA LEU A 16 10.50 9.73 5.51
C LEU A 16 10.39 10.27 4.07
N SER A 17 9.39 9.87 3.31
CA SER A 17 9.25 10.18 1.87
C SER A 17 7.81 10.10 1.38
N PHE A 18 7.52 10.71 0.24
CA PHE A 18 6.22 10.65 -0.44
C PHE A 18 5.01 10.89 0.50
N SER A 19 4.99 12.07 1.14
CA SER A 19 3.92 12.51 2.06
C SER A 19 3.69 11.63 3.31
N SER A 20 4.69 10.84 3.72
CA SER A 20 4.67 10.11 4.98
C SER A 20 4.65 11.00 6.21
N THR A 21 3.97 10.58 7.29
CA THR A 21 3.91 11.32 8.56
C THR A 21 4.42 10.48 9.72
N LEU A 22 5.25 11.08 10.58
CA LEU A 22 5.54 10.59 11.92
C LEU A 22 4.80 11.45 12.94
N GLN A 23 3.81 10.87 13.61
CA GLN A 23 3.01 11.50 14.65
C GLN A 23 3.49 11.01 16.03
N ILE A 24 3.86 11.92 16.92
CA ILE A 24 4.15 11.60 18.32
C ILE A 24 3.25 12.49 19.19
N GLY A 25 2.51 11.86 20.10
CA GLY A 25 1.40 12.48 20.83
C GLY A 25 0.03 12.12 20.26
N ASP A 26 -1.01 12.51 21.00
CA ASP A 26 -2.39 12.14 20.72
C ASP A 26 -2.97 12.88 19.50
N CYS A 27 -3.84 12.22 18.74
CA CYS A 27 -4.49 12.75 17.56
C CYS A 27 -5.96 12.34 17.47
N THR A 28 -6.85 13.25 17.05
CA THR A 28 -8.28 12.91 16.89
C THR A 28 -8.56 12.21 15.56
N TYR A 29 -7.91 12.64 14.47
CA TYR A 29 -8.17 12.15 13.11
C TYR A 29 -6.88 12.02 12.31
N ILE A 30 -6.68 10.83 11.73
CA ILE A 30 -5.70 10.58 10.68
C ILE A 30 -6.48 10.13 9.45
N ASP A 31 -6.30 10.80 8.30
CA ASP A 31 -6.82 10.35 7.01
C ASP A 31 -5.67 10.31 5.99
N GLY A 32 -5.10 9.12 5.79
CA GLY A 32 -3.98 8.91 4.86
C GLY A 32 -4.47 8.45 3.50
N HIS A 33 -4.10 9.17 2.44
CA HIS A 33 -4.50 8.87 1.08
C HIS A 33 -3.31 8.71 0.13
N SER A 34 -3.25 7.58 -0.57
CA SER A 34 -2.15 7.18 -1.42
C SER A 34 -2.69 6.63 -2.74
N GLU A 35 -2.34 7.26 -3.85
CA GLU A 35 -2.66 6.79 -5.19
C GLU A 35 -1.36 6.63 -5.98
N THR A 36 -1.21 5.49 -6.65
CA THR A 36 0.02 5.16 -7.39
C THR A 36 -0.36 4.48 -8.69
N PHE A 37 0.02 5.12 -9.79
CA PHE A 37 -0.08 4.57 -11.13
C PHE A 37 1.32 4.40 -11.71
N ALA A 38 1.64 3.20 -12.17
CA ALA A 38 2.95 2.90 -12.76
C ALA A 38 2.78 2.10 -14.05
N VAL A 39 3.39 2.59 -15.12
CA VAL A 39 3.49 1.87 -16.40
C VAL A 39 4.94 1.53 -16.65
N GLN A 40 5.24 0.24 -16.79
CA GLN A 40 6.56 -0.26 -17.13
C GLN A 40 6.52 -0.87 -18.53
N ARG A 41 7.40 -0.40 -19.43
CA ARG A 41 7.60 -1.02 -20.74
C ARG A 41 8.85 -1.90 -20.76
N GLU A 42 8.86 -2.88 -21.64
CA GLU A 42 10.05 -3.64 -22.02
C GLU A 42 10.94 -2.88 -23.02
N ALA A 43 10.36 -2.02 -23.85
CA ALA A 43 11.09 -1.10 -24.73
C ALA A 43 11.13 0.33 -24.17
N GLU A 44 12.26 1.03 -24.33
CA GLU A 44 12.51 2.40 -23.84
C GLU A 44 11.81 3.48 -24.69
N LEU A 45 10.49 3.34 -24.87
CA LEU A 45 9.64 4.28 -25.58
C LEU A 45 8.91 5.18 -24.59
N PHE A 46 9.09 6.49 -24.75
CA PHE A 46 8.47 7.55 -23.94
C PHE A 46 7.53 8.40 -24.79
N TRP A 47 6.23 8.34 -24.51
CA TRP A 47 5.16 9.05 -25.24
C TRP A 47 4.63 10.29 -24.49
N GLY A 48 5.00 10.50 -23.23
CA GLY A 48 4.67 11.70 -22.45
C GLY A 48 3.21 11.81 -21.97
N ASN A 49 2.29 10.98 -22.47
CA ASN A 49 0.88 10.93 -22.07
C ASN A 49 0.52 9.69 -21.23
N GLU A 50 1.53 9.06 -20.63
CA GLU A 50 1.51 7.64 -20.26
C GLU A 50 0.84 7.38 -18.91
N ALA A 51 0.59 8.46 -18.16
CA ALA A 51 0.02 8.47 -16.83
C ALA A 51 -1.49 8.78 -16.82
N ASP A 52 -2.22 8.46 -17.88
CA ASP A 52 -3.68 8.62 -17.87
C ASP A 52 -4.35 7.61 -16.93
N VAL A 53 -4.88 8.12 -15.82
CA VAL A 53 -5.59 7.37 -14.78
C VAL A 53 -7.10 7.27 -15.03
N LEU A 54 -7.65 8.10 -15.92
CA LEU A 54 -9.10 8.15 -16.21
C LEU A 54 -9.69 6.82 -16.72
N PRO A 55 -8.98 5.96 -17.49
CA PRO A 55 -9.52 4.69 -17.96
C PRO A 55 -9.68 3.61 -16.87
N TYR A 56 -9.28 3.89 -15.61
CA TYR A 56 -9.14 2.87 -14.59
C TYR A 56 -10.05 3.09 -13.37
N PRO A 57 -11.15 2.29 -13.25
CA PRO A 57 -12.11 2.38 -12.14
C PRO A 57 -11.50 2.45 -10.75
N ILE A 58 -10.35 1.81 -10.52
CA ILE A 58 -9.65 1.82 -9.22
C ILE A 58 -9.44 3.23 -8.65
N PHE A 59 -9.23 4.26 -9.48
CA PHE A 59 -8.97 5.65 -9.06
C PHE A 59 -10.22 6.51 -8.88
N TYR A 60 -11.38 6.12 -9.42
CA TYR A 60 -12.63 6.90 -9.25
C TYR A 60 -13.77 6.15 -8.54
N SER A 61 -13.71 4.80 -8.44
CA SER A 61 -14.70 4.02 -7.69
C SER A 61 -14.68 4.39 -6.19
N PRO A 62 -15.86 4.71 -5.60
CA PRO A 62 -15.95 5.07 -4.19
C PRO A 62 -15.53 3.89 -3.30
N SER A 63 -14.98 4.18 -2.12
CA SER A 63 -14.82 3.15 -1.09
C SER A 63 -16.20 2.86 -0.49
N VAL A 64 -16.66 1.62 -0.61
CA VAL A 64 -17.85 1.16 0.11
C VAL A 64 -17.45 0.82 1.53
N PHE A 65 -17.93 1.63 2.48
CA PHE A 65 -17.94 1.26 3.90
C PHE A 65 -19.38 0.93 4.28
N LEU A 66 -19.60 -0.21 4.91
CA LEU A 66 -20.90 -0.52 5.48
C LEU A 66 -21.13 0.42 6.69
N PRO A 67 -22.31 1.06 6.81
CA PRO A 67 -22.61 1.84 7.99
C PRO A 67 -22.66 0.93 9.21
N VAL A 68 -22.07 1.37 10.33
CA VAL A 68 -22.21 0.67 11.61
C VAL A 68 -23.65 0.87 12.08
N ALA A 69 -24.47 -0.16 11.96
CA ALA A 69 -25.90 -0.14 12.32
C ALA A 69 -26.15 -0.49 13.80
N GLU A 70 -25.10 -0.87 14.53
CA GLU A 70 -25.15 -1.44 15.88
C GLU A 70 -24.76 -0.39 16.94
N ASP A 71 -25.59 -0.19 17.98
CA ASP A 71 -25.24 0.62 19.16
C ASP A 71 -24.34 -0.19 20.12
N VAL A 72 -23.08 -0.39 19.73
CA VAL A 72 -22.09 -1.16 20.51
C VAL A 72 -21.50 -0.29 21.62
N LYS A 73 -22.04 -0.43 22.83
CA LYS A 73 -21.52 0.23 24.04
C LYS A 73 -20.36 -0.55 24.65
N THR A 74 -19.15 0.03 24.59
CA THR A 74 -17.94 -0.53 25.19
C THR A 74 -17.46 0.31 26.38
N THR A 75 -17.00 -0.37 27.43
CA THR A 75 -16.33 0.25 28.58
C THR A 75 -14.94 -0.35 28.73
N PHE A 76 -13.91 0.49 28.80
CA PHE A 76 -12.52 0.05 28.93
C PHE A 76 -11.97 0.39 30.32
N ILE A 77 -11.46 -0.62 31.03
CA ILE A 77 -10.81 -0.44 32.33
C ILE A 77 -9.30 -0.64 32.15
N ASN A 78 -8.52 0.39 32.46
CA ASN A 78 -7.07 0.41 32.29
C ASN A 78 -6.36 0.29 33.64
N ASN A 79 -6.34 -0.91 34.22
CA ASN A 79 -5.69 -1.17 35.51
C ASN A 79 -4.19 -0.81 35.50
N HIS A 80 -3.54 -1.01 34.35
CA HIS A 80 -2.21 -0.48 34.07
C HIS A 80 -2.31 0.45 32.84
N PRO A 81 -2.20 1.78 33.00
CA PRO A 81 -2.45 2.73 31.91
C PRO A 81 -1.28 2.85 30.94
N PHE A 82 -0.11 2.27 31.24
CA PHE A 82 1.08 2.36 30.38
C PHE A 82 1.13 1.21 29.37
N ILE A 83 1.20 1.55 28.09
CA ILE A 83 1.61 0.62 27.04
C ILE A 83 3.09 0.86 26.82
N GLU A 84 3.92 -0.10 27.27
CA GLU A 84 5.38 0.04 27.25
C GLU A 84 5.99 -0.64 26.04
N THR A 85 6.69 0.14 25.22
CA THR A 85 7.46 -0.33 24.08
C THR A 85 8.94 0.00 24.31
N GLY A 86 9.82 -0.94 24.00
CA GLY A 86 11.27 -0.74 24.07
C GLY A 86 11.77 0.18 22.96
N ASN A 87 12.55 -0.39 22.04
CA ASN A 87 13.13 0.35 20.93
C ASN A 87 12.28 0.13 19.66
N VAL A 88 11.83 1.21 19.04
CA VAL A 88 11.17 1.21 17.73
C VAL A 88 12.18 1.68 16.69
N ASN A 89 12.50 0.85 15.71
CA ASN A 89 13.43 1.17 14.63
C ASN A 89 12.76 0.95 13.27
N ILE A 90 12.74 1.98 12.43
CA ILE A 90 12.00 2.01 11.18
C ILE A 90 12.94 2.44 10.05
N VAL A 91 13.06 1.61 9.01
CA VAL A 91 13.96 1.88 7.88
C VAL A 91 13.40 2.99 6.99
N GLY A 92 12.10 2.98 6.71
CA GLY A 92 11.48 4.02 5.91
C GLY A 92 9.97 4.09 6.09
N ILE A 93 9.45 5.32 6.02
CA ILE A 93 8.02 5.64 5.95
C ILE A 93 7.76 6.26 4.57
N SER A 94 6.76 5.77 3.85
CA SER A 94 6.52 6.16 2.45
C SER A 94 5.04 6.13 2.02
N ALA A 95 4.74 6.75 0.88
CA ALA A 95 3.46 6.68 0.18
C ALA A 95 2.22 7.00 1.05
N SER A 96 2.25 8.16 1.73
CA SER A 96 1.23 8.64 2.67
C SER A 96 0.95 7.72 3.87
N SER A 97 1.86 6.80 4.20
CA SER A 97 1.77 6.03 5.45
C SER A 97 2.09 6.89 6.67
N VAL A 98 1.46 6.53 7.79
CA VAL A 98 1.59 7.26 9.06
C VAL A 98 2.02 6.28 10.15
N ILE A 99 3.07 6.63 10.88
CA ILE A 99 3.42 5.98 12.15
C ILE A 99 3.05 6.94 13.26
N ALA A 100 2.33 6.41 14.26
CA ALA A 100 1.79 7.19 15.37
C ALA A 100 2.18 6.57 16.71
N VAL A 101 2.68 7.40 17.62
CA VAL A 101 3.01 7.05 19.01
C VAL A 101 2.15 7.92 19.93
N GLY A 102 0.98 7.40 20.31
CA GLY A 102 0.00 8.12 21.12
C GLY A 102 -1.38 7.49 20.98
N ASN A 103 -2.41 8.17 21.48
CA ASN A 103 -3.80 7.80 21.28
C ASN A 103 -4.32 8.36 19.94
N ILE A 104 -4.96 7.53 19.13
CA ILE A 104 -5.62 7.94 17.88
C ILE A 104 -7.10 7.61 18.02
N ARG A 105 -7.97 8.63 17.99
CA ARG A 105 -9.42 8.39 18.11
C ARG A 105 -10.01 7.77 16.84
N HIS A 106 -9.68 8.33 15.68
CA HIS A 106 -10.12 7.85 14.38
C HIS A 106 -8.96 7.83 13.39
N ALA A 107 -8.78 6.71 12.72
CA ALA A 107 -7.81 6.55 11.63
C ALA A 107 -8.51 5.96 10.40
N ARG A 108 -8.26 6.57 9.25
CA ARG A 108 -8.65 6.09 7.93
C ARG A 108 -7.41 6.08 7.06
N MET A 109 -7.21 5.00 6.31
CA MET A 109 -6.12 4.89 5.35
C MET A 109 -6.69 4.34 4.04
N ARG A 110 -6.33 4.96 2.91
CA ARG A 110 -6.67 4.50 1.57
C ARG A 110 -5.42 4.40 0.71
N SER A 111 -5.19 3.23 0.14
CA SER A 111 -4.22 3.01 -0.92
C SER A 111 -4.90 2.53 -2.20
N ARG A 112 -4.49 3.07 -3.35
CA ARG A 112 -4.96 2.73 -4.70
C ARG A 112 -3.75 2.57 -5.61
N VAL A 113 -3.32 1.32 -5.81
CA VAL A 113 -2.12 1.03 -6.61
C VAL A 113 -2.52 0.28 -7.87
N LYS A 114 -2.09 0.77 -9.04
CA LYS A 114 -2.21 0.05 -10.30
C LYS A 114 -0.90 0.10 -11.08
N HIS A 115 -0.29 -1.07 -11.22
CA HIS A 115 0.89 -1.30 -12.06
C HIS A 115 0.46 -1.98 -13.36
N ILE A 116 1.00 -1.52 -14.49
CA ILE A 116 0.80 -2.09 -15.82
C ILE A 116 2.18 -2.41 -16.40
N ARG A 117 2.35 -3.63 -16.92
CA ARG A 117 3.56 -4.00 -17.64
C ARG A 117 3.24 -4.27 -19.10
N GLN A 118 3.94 -3.58 -20.00
CA GLN A 118 3.85 -3.76 -21.45
C GLN A 118 5.08 -4.57 -21.88
N LEU A 119 4.81 -5.80 -22.34
CA LEU A 119 5.83 -6.74 -22.82
C LEU A 119 5.85 -6.74 -24.34
N LEU A 120 6.98 -7.12 -24.93
CA LEU A 120 7.08 -7.35 -26.37
C LEU A 120 6.43 -8.69 -26.75
N ASP A 121 5.75 -8.71 -27.90
CA ASP A 121 5.17 -9.94 -28.45
C ASP A 121 6.29 -10.93 -28.79
N ARG A 122 6.33 -12.03 -28.03
CA ARG A 122 7.30 -13.09 -28.22
C ARG A 122 6.83 -13.98 -29.37
N GLN A 123 7.42 -13.77 -30.56
CA GLN A 123 7.25 -14.66 -31.71
C GLN A 123 7.58 -16.10 -31.26
N VAL A 124 6.62 -17.01 -31.41
CA VAL A 124 6.84 -18.44 -31.16
C VAL A 124 7.36 -19.05 -32.45
N ASP A 125 8.67 -19.31 -32.51
CA ASP A 125 9.34 -19.94 -33.65
C ASP A 125 8.87 -21.40 -33.82
N ASN A 126 7.73 -21.57 -34.50
CA ASN A 126 7.10 -22.87 -34.76
C ASN A 126 7.90 -23.78 -35.73
N ASN A 127 9.12 -23.43 -36.10
CA ASN A 127 9.87 -24.05 -37.20
C ASN A 127 10.80 -25.21 -36.79
N SER A 128 10.51 -25.88 -35.66
CA SER A 128 11.37 -26.93 -35.07
C SER A 128 10.80 -28.35 -35.15
N LYS A 129 9.81 -28.62 -36.01
CA LYS A 129 9.23 -29.97 -36.22
C LYS A 129 8.95 -30.33 -37.69
N THR A 130 10.01 -30.44 -38.48
CA THR A 130 9.96 -31.16 -39.78
C THR A 130 11.23 -31.99 -40.00
N VAL A 131 11.48 -32.98 -39.14
CA VAL A 131 12.57 -33.95 -39.31
C VAL A 131 12.01 -35.37 -39.34
N SER A 132 12.32 -36.07 -40.45
CA SER A 132 12.24 -37.52 -40.69
C SER A 132 10.92 -38.27 -40.43
N SER A 133 10.20 -38.57 -41.52
CA SER A 133 9.52 -39.88 -41.70
C SER A 133 9.16 -40.21 -43.16
N ASN A 134 10.13 -40.16 -44.08
CA ASN A 134 9.97 -40.74 -45.43
C ASN A 134 10.73 -42.08 -45.54
N GLY A 135 10.17 -43.12 -44.92
CA GLY A 135 10.56 -44.50 -45.20
C GLY A 135 9.86 -44.99 -46.47
N LYS A 136 10.59 -45.07 -47.59
CA LYS A 136 10.08 -45.72 -48.81
C LYS A 136 9.77 -47.20 -48.53
N ARG A 137 8.61 -47.65 -49.00
CA ARG A 137 8.36 -49.06 -49.31
C ARG A 137 8.73 -49.27 -50.78
N GLU A 138 9.60 -50.24 -51.04
CA GLU A 138 9.68 -51.11 -52.21
C GLU A 138 10.71 -52.21 -51.92
#